data_AF-A0A916R2L0-F1
#
_entry.id   AF-A0A916R2L0-F1
#
_cell.length_a   1.000
_cell.length_b   1.000
_cell.length_c   1.000
_cell.angle_alpha   90.00
_cell.angle_beta   90.00
_cell.angle_gamma   90.00
#
_symmetry.space_group_name_H-M   'P 1'
#
loop_
_entity.id
_entity.type
_entity.pdbx_description
1 polymer ?
#
loop_
_entity_poly.entity_id
_entity_poly.type
_entity_poly.pdbx_seq_one_letter_code
_entity_poly.pdbx_strand_id
1 'polypeptide(L)'
;MKYLESAPQYALRYLSSAWKRRFSKVSGQPKFKKKGRDDSFTLDGSISVGFNHIKLPRIGWVKTFEILPDNVTPKSVTISRKADRWFVSFALRLSFHKY
;
A
#
# COMPACT_ATOMS: atom_id res chain seq x y z
N MET A 1 -8.99 20.22 -3.07
CA MET A 1 -8.82 19.15 -2.05
C MET A 1 -9.52 17.88 -2.55
N LYS A 2 -8.78 16.87 -3.03
CA LYS A 2 -9.32 15.54 -3.42
C LYS A 2 -8.64 14.47 -2.57
N TYR A 3 -9.08 14.29 -1.33
CA TYR A 3 -8.54 13.25 -0.44
C TYR A 3 -9.68 12.39 0.07
N LEU A 4 -10.19 11.46 -0.74
CA LEU A 4 -11.28 10.60 -0.24
C LEU A 4 -11.37 9.16 -0.73
N GLU A 5 -10.61 8.69 -1.72
CA GLU A 5 -10.93 7.37 -2.31
C GLU A 5 -9.73 6.50 -2.72
N SER A 6 -8.59 6.64 -2.05
CA SER A 6 -7.40 5.86 -2.42
C SER A 6 -7.63 4.34 -2.33
N ALA A 7 -8.09 3.84 -1.19
CA ALA A 7 -8.30 2.40 -1.01
C ALA A 7 -9.30 1.76 -2.00
N PRO A 8 -10.50 2.31 -2.24
CA PRO A 8 -11.41 1.81 -3.27
C PRO A 8 -10.82 1.88 -4.69
N GLN A 9 -10.13 2.97 -5.03
CA GLN A 9 -9.50 3.12 -6.35
C GLN A 9 -8.38 2.09 -6.56
N TYR A 10 -7.56 1.84 -5.55
CA TYR A 10 -6.56 0.77 -5.60
C TYR A 10 -7.19 -0.61 -5.75
N ALA A 11 -8.31 -0.89 -5.06
CA ALA A 11 -9.03 -2.16 -5.21
C ALA A 11 -9.47 -2.39 -6.66
N LEU A 12 -10.02 -1.37 -7.34
CA LEU A 12 -10.38 -1.44 -8.75
C LEU A 12 -9.17 -1.61 -9.67
N ARG A 13 -8.05 -0.92 -9.39
CA ARG A 13 -6.80 -1.06 -10.14
C ARG A 13 -6.23 -2.48 -10.02
N TYR A 14 -6.25 -3.06 -8.82
CA TYR A 14 -5.82 -4.43 -8.61
C TYR A 14 -6.72 -5.44 -9.32
N LEU A 15 -8.04 -5.22 -9.28
CA LEU A 15 -8.99 -6.05 -10.03
C LEU A 15 -8.72 -6.02 -11.53
N SER A 16 -8.54 -4.82 -12.10
CA SER A 16 -8.22 -4.65 -13.53
C SER A 16 -6.93 -5.38 -13.91
N SER A 17 -5.86 -5.20 -13.13
CA SER A 17 -4.59 -5.89 -13.36
C SER A 17 -4.70 -7.41 -13.24
N ALA A 18 -5.48 -7.93 -12.30
CA ALA A 18 -5.66 -9.36 -12.12
C ALA A 18 -6.44 -10.00 -13.29
N TRP A 19 -7.47 -9.32 -13.81
CA TRP A 19 -8.17 -9.75 -15.03
C TRP A 19 -7.28 -9.71 -16.27
N LYS A 20 -6.45 -8.67 -16.43
CA LYS A 20 -5.45 -8.62 -17.52
C LYS A 20 -4.53 -9.84 -17.49
N ARG A 21 -4.03 -10.22 -16.31
CA ARG A 21 -3.19 -11.41 -16.12
C ARG A 21 -3.92 -12.72 -16.43
N ARG A 22 -5.23 -12.79 -16.11
CA ARG A 22 -6.08 -13.93 -16.50
C ARG A 22 -6.20 -14.05 -18.00
N PHE A 23 -6.49 -12.95 -18.69
CA PHE A 23 -6.62 -12.95 -20.15
C PHE A 23 -5.30 -13.22 -20.88
N SER A 24 -4.18 -12.79 -20.31
CA SER A 24 -2.84 -13.15 -20.80
C SER A 24 -2.40 -14.57 -20.43
N LYS A 25 -3.28 -15.39 -19.83
CA LYS A 25 -3.01 -16.78 -19.38
C LYS A 25 -1.84 -16.93 -18.40
N VAL A 26 -1.46 -15.85 -17.69
CA VAL A 26 -0.38 -15.87 -16.68
C VAL A 26 -0.91 -16.30 -15.31
N SER A 27 -2.21 -16.15 -15.06
CA SER A 27 -2.84 -16.58 -13.80
C SER A 27 -4.27 -17.07 -14.00
N GLY A 28 -4.78 -17.81 -13.02
CA GLY A 28 -6.19 -18.21 -12.95
C GLY A 28 -7.14 -17.04 -12.67
N GLN A 29 -8.43 -17.36 -12.50
CA GLN A 29 -9.46 -16.36 -12.18
C GLN A 29 -9.10 -15.60 -10.90
N PRO A 30 -9.20 -14.26 -10.88
CA PRO A 30 -9.07 -13.53 -9.63
C PRO A 30 -10.14 -13.97 -8.64
N LYS A 31 -9.74 -14.13 -7.38
CA LYS A 31 -10.64 -14.38 -6.25
C LYS A 31 -10.75 -13.12 -5.42
N PHE A 32 -11.96 -12.75 -5.02
CA PHE A 32 -12.16 -11.61 -4.13
C PHE A 32 -11.57 -11.90 -2.75
N LYS A 33 -11.04 -10.86 -2.10
CA LYS A 33 -10.53 -10.96 -0.72
C LYS A 33 -11.69 -11.29 0.23
N LYS A 34 -11.39 -12.06 1.26
CA LYS A 34 -12.32 -12.39 2.35
C LYS A 34 -11.78 -11.76 3.63
N LYS A 35 -12.65 -11.12 4.42
CA LYS A 35 -12.28 -10.56 5.72
C LYS A 35 -11.60 -11.61 6.60
N GLY A 36 -10.49 -11.25 7.23
CA GLY A 36 -9.70 -12.14 8.08
C GLY A 36 -8.74 -13.04 7.30
N ARG A 37 -8.69 -12.92 5.97
CA ARG A 37 -7.77 -13.67 5.11
C ARG A 37 -7.07 -12.71 4.17
N ASP A 38 -5.75 -12.61 4.31
CA ASP A 38 -4.88 -11.77 3.47
C ASP A 38 -5.33 -10.28 3.46
N ASP A 39 -5.82 -9.80 4.62
CA ASP A 39 -6.34 -8.44 4.78
C ASP A 39 -5.26 -7.43 4.40
N SER A 40 -5.54 -6.60 3.40
CA SER A 40 -4.59 -5.58 2.96
C SER A 40 -5.27 -4.48 2.17
N PHE A 41 -4.77 -3.26 2.34
CA PHE A 41 -5.25 -2.06 1.66
C PHE A 41 -4.09 -1.11 1.37
N THR A 42 -4.23 -0.37 0.28
CA THR A 42 -3.20 0.56 -0.20
C THR A 42 -3.75 1.97 -0.16
N LEU A 43 -2.96 2.86 0.42
CA LEU A 43 -3.26 4.28 0.55
C LEU A 43 -2.19 5.07 -0.20
N ASP A 44 -2.62 6.06 -0.97
CA ASP A 44 -1.77 7.15 -1.45
C ASP A 44 -2.23 8.47 -0.80
N GLY A 45 -1.37 9.49 -0.91
CA GLY A 45 -1.63 10.84 -0.37
C GLY A 45 -0.58 11.29 0.64
N SER A 46 -1.00 12.09 1.61
CA SER A 46 -0.14 12.67 2.65
C SER A 46 0.36 11.61 3.62
N ILE A 47 1.48 10.98 3.26
CA ILE A 47 2.18 10.02 4.09
C ILE A 47 3.45 10.69 4.62
N SER A 48 3.67 10.62 5.93
CA SER A 48 4.89 11.14 6.56
C SER A 48 5.56 10.02 7.35
N VAL A 49 6.86 9.86 7.19
CA VAL A 49 7.66 8.85 7.87
C VAL A 49 8.48 9.56 8.94
N GLY A 50 8.31 9.15 10.20
CA GLY A 50 9.20 9.50 11.30
C GLY A 50 10.00 8.28 11.74
N PHE A 51 10.81 8.43 12.80
CA PHE A 51 11.78 7.41 13.23
C PHE A 51 11.18 6.03 13.50
N ASN A 52 10.11 5.94 14.30
CA ASN A 52 9.42 4.70 14.66
C ASN A 52 7.90 4.82 14.53
N HIS A 53 7.46 5.75 13.69
CA HIS A 53 6.05 6.04 13.52
C HIS A 53 5.79 6.60 12.13
N ILE A 54 4.61 6.29 11.60
CA ILE A 54 4.17 6.69 10.27
C ILE A 54 2.85 7.44 10.38
N LYS A 55 2.72 8.57 9.69
CA LYS A 55 1.46 9.29 9.52
C LYS A 55 0.77 8.79 8.27
N LEU A 56 -0.39 8.17 8.45
CA LEU A 56 -1.22 7.67 7.37
C LEU A 56 -2.40 8.62 7.12
N PRO A 57 -2.86 8.76 5.86
CA PRO A 57 -4.08 9.50 5.54
C PRO A 57 -5.27 8.93 6.34
N ARG A 58 -6.05 9.81 6.99
CA ARG A 58 -7.22 9.51 7.85
C ARG A 58 -6.95 8.71 9.12
N ILE A 59 -6.02 7.76 9.12
CA ILE A 59 -5.68 6.94 10.30
C ILE A 59 -4.85 7.76 11.31
N GLY A 60 -4.01 8.68 10.84
CA GLY A 60 -3.13 9.48 11.70
C GLY A 60 -1.80 8.79 11.99
N TRP A 61 -1.20 9.10 13.13
CA TRP A 61 0.09 8.54 13.53
C TRP A 61 -0.06 7.11 14.05
N VAL A 62 0.74 6.21 13.50
CA VAL A 62 0.81 4.79 13.89
C VAL A 62 2.25 4.47 14.26
N LYS A 63 2.45 3.86 15.43
CA LYS A 63 3.77 3.39 15.86
C LYS A 63 4.15 2.09 15.16
N THR A 64 5.40 1.98 14.76
CA THR A 64 6.01 0.76 14.20
C THR A 64 6.97 0.15 15.21
N PHE A 65 7.14 -1.17 15.14
CA PHE A 65 8.16 -1.86 15.95
C PHE A 65 9.56 -1.65 15.38
N GLU A 66 9.66 -1.48 14.07
CA GLU A 66 10.92 -1.26 13.35
C GLU A 66 11.22 0.23 13.22
N ILE A 67 12.52 0.56 13.19
CA ILE A 67 13.01 1.88 12.81
C ILE A 67 12.81 2.04 11.30
N LEU A 68 12.15 3.13 10.92
CA LEU A 68 11.84 3.43 9.53
C LEU A 68 12.98 4.22 8.89
N PRO A 69 13.18 4.09 7.57
CA PRO A 69 14.21 4.84 6.87
C PRO A 69 13.90 6.34 6.86
N ASP A 70 14.90 7.14 7.23
CA ASP A 70 14.82 8.59 7.24
C ASP A 70 14.89 9.18 5.82
N ASN A 71 14.34 10.39 5.65
CA ASN A 71 14.32 11.15 4.39
C ASN A 71 13.63 10.46 3.21
N VAL A 72 12.75 9.51 3.50
CA VAL A 72 11.97 8.81 2.47
C VAL A 72 10.57 9.42 2.36
N THR A 73 10.18 9.82 1.15
CA THR A 73 8.81 10.24 0.84
C THR A 73 8.12 9.17 -0.04
N PRO A 74 7.39 8.23 0.57
CA PRO A 74 6.72 7.17 -0.17
C PRO A 74 5.57 7.73 -1.02
N LYS A 75 5.41 7.21 -2.23
CA LYS A 75 4.29 7.57 -3.12
C LYS A 75 2.98 6.96 -2.64
N SER A 76 3.05 5.71 -2.20
CA SER A 76 1.94 4.97 -1.65
C SER A 76 2.44 3.98 -0.60
N VAL A 77 1.58 3.61 0.32
CA VAL A 77 1.84 2.63 1.37
C VAL A 77 0.78 1.55 1.32
N THR A 78 1.22 0.29 1.44
CA THR A 78 0.32 -0.86 1.59
C THR A 78 0.41 -1.39 3.01
N ILE A 79 -0.73 -1.52 3.65
CA ILE A 79 -0.87 -2.12 4.97
C ILE A 79 -1.42 -3.52 4.77
N SER A 80 -0.79 -4.51 5.38
CA SER A 80 -1.19 -5.91 5.26
C SER A 80 -1.14 -6.65 6.59
N ARG A 81 -2.05 -7.61 6.78
CA ARG A 81 -2.08 -8.48 7.94
C ARG A 81 -1.57 -9.87 7.58
N LYS A 82 -0.56 -10.35 8.29
CA LYS A 82 0.01 -11.69 8.14
C LYS A 82 0.38 -12.24 9.52
N ALA A 83 0.03 -13.50 9.81
CA ALA A 83 0.31 -14.15 11.09
C ALA A 83 -0.04 -13.26 12.31
N ASP A 84 -1.25 -12.70 12.29
CA ASP A 84 -1.78 -11.78 13.32
C ASP A 84 -0.98 -10.51 13.58
N ARG A 85 -0.09 -10.14 12.67
CA ARG A 85 0.69 -8.90 12.71
C ARG A 85 0.36 -8.00 11.53
N TRP A 86 0.45 -6.70 11.75
CA TRP A 86 0.27 -5.68 10.72
C TRP A 86 1.64 -5.21 10.23
N PHE A 87 1.79 -5.19 8.91
CA PHE A 87 3.00 -4.78 8.22
C PHE A 87 2.71 -3.59 7.31
N VAL A 88 3.72 -2.75 7.15
CA VAL A 88 3.69 -1.56 6.30
C VAL A 88 4.72 -1.74 5.19
N SER A 89 4.30 -1.59 3.94
CA SER A 89 5.18 -1.64 2.77
C SER A 89 5.16 -0.31 2.03
N PHE A 90 6.34 0.24 1.76
CA PHE A 90 6.53 1.53 1.11
C PHE A 90 6.81 1.36 -0.38
N ALA A 91 6.06 2.07 -1.22
CA ALA A 91 6.38 2.19 -2.64
C ALA A 91 7.11 3.51 -2.89
N LEU A 92 8.41 3.42 -3.17
CA LEU A 92 9.27 4.57 -3.42
C LEU A 92 9.42 4.79 -4.91
N ARG A 93 9.41 6.06 -5.32
CA ARG A 93 9.84 6.45 -6.68
C ARG A 93 11.25 6.99 -6.57
N LEU A 94 12.22 6.19 -6.98
CA LEU A 94 13.61 6.65 -7.08
C LEU A 94 13.74 7.53 -8.33
N SER A 95 14.14 8.78 -8.14
CA SER A 95 14.52 9.67 -9.23
C SER A 95 16.04 9.66 -9.33
N PHE A 96 16.57 8.81 -10.21
CA PHE A 96 17.98 8.86 -10.54
C PHE A 96 18.24 10.12 -11.35
N HIS A 97 18.96 11.08 -10.77
CA HIS A 97 19.61 12.11 -11.58
C HIS A 97 20.76 11.42 -12.30
N LYS A 98 20.66 11.29 -13.63
CA LYS A 98 21.80 10.90 -14.45
C LYS A 98 22.80 12.06 -14.42
N TYR A 99 24.04 11.75 -14.02
CA TYR A 99 25.20 12.60 -14.27
C TYR A 99 25.45 12.74 -15.77
#